data_AF-W4L4C9-F1
#
_entry.id   AF-W4L4C9-F1
#
_cell.length_a   1.000
_cell.length_b   1.000
_cell.length_c   1.000
_cell.angle_alpha   90.00
_cell.angle_beta   90.00
_cell.angle_gamma   90.00
#
_symmetry.space_group_name_H-M   'P 1'
#
loop_
_entity.id
_entity.type
_entity.pdbx_description
1 polymer ?
#
loop_
_entity_poly.entity_id
_entity_poly.type
_entity_poly.pdbx_seq_one_letter_code
_entity_poly.pdbx_strand_id
1 'polypeptide(L)'
;MSLKEQLDTQRAKSRERIPAETRVLMDQGTESLRQSGIVDRSLKAGDTMPAFTLPNAIGRSVDSADLLAKGPLVVSFYRGGW
;
A
#
# COMPACT_ATOMS: atom_id res chain seq x y z
N MET A 1 -25.45 9.74 -1.12
CA MET A 1 -24.60 8.74 -0.46
C MET A 1 -23.27 9.36 -0.09
N SER A 2 -22.82 9.14 1.14
CA SER A 2 -21.47 9.47 1.62
C SER A 2 -20.40 8.59 0.95
N LEU A 3 -19.14 9.04 1.00
CA LEU A 3 -18.01 8.23 0.54
C LEU A 3 -17.90 6.90 1.30
N LYS A 4 -18.21 6.89 2.59
CA LYS A 4 -18.22 5.68 3.42
C LYS A 4 -19.19 4.64 2.87
N GLU A 5 -20.44 5.04 2.59
CA GLU A 5 -21.46 4.16 2.03
C GLU A 5 -21.07 3.60 0.66
N GLN A 6 -20.44 4.43 -0.18
CA GLN A 6 -19.94 4.01 -1.50
C GLN A 6 -18.83 2.96 -1.37
N LEU A 7 -17.89 3.15 -0.43
CA LEU A 7 -16.80 2.21 -0.17
C LEU A 7 -17.30 0.88 0.39
N ASP A 8 -18.25 0.92 1.32
CA ASP A 8 -18.82 -0.29 1.92
C ASP A 8 -19.63 -1.09 0.87
N THR A 9 -20.36 -0.40 0.00
CA THR A 9 -21.05 -1.01 -1.16
C THR A 9 -20.05 -1.67 -2.11
N GLN A 10 -18.95 -1.00 -2.44
CA GLN A 10 -17.94 -1.54 -3.35
C GLN A 10 -17.25 -2.78 -2.77
N ARG A 11 -17.00 -2.79 -1.45
CA ARG A 11 -16.44 -3.96 -0.74
C ARG A 11 -17.39 -5.15 -0.77
N ALA A 12 -18.70 -4.94 -0.57
CA ALA A 12 -19.69 -6.01 -0.65
C ALA A 12 -19.73 -6.63 -2.05
N LYS A 13 -19.85 -5.80 -3.11
CA LYS A 13 -19.83 -6.24 -4.51
C LYS A 13 -18.55 -7.00 -4.89
N SER A 14 -17.39 -6.52 -4.40
CA SER A 14 -16.13 -7.20 -4.65
C SER A 14 -16.09 -8.59 -4.02
N ARG A 15 -16.65 -8.76 -2.81
CA ARG A 15 -16.70 -10.06 -2.15
C ARG A 15 -17.58 -11.04 -2.93
N GLU A 16 -18.72 -10.62 -3.46
CA GLU A 16 -19.59 -11.49 -4.26
C GLU A 16 -18.90 -12.00 -5.53
N ARG A 17 -18.10 -11.15 -6.20
CA ARG A 17 -17.42 -11.49 -7.46
C ARG A 17 -16.22 -12.44 -7.30
N ILE A 18 -15.52 -12.38 -6.16
CA ILE A 18 -14.32 -13.21 -5.94
C ILE A 18 -14.78 -14.64 -5.60
N PRO A 19 -14.24 -15.70 -6.20
CA PRO A 19 -14.56 -17.08 -5.82
C PRO A 19 -14.24 -17.37 -4.33
N ALA A 20 -15.03 -18.23 -3.68
CA ALA A 20 -14.89 -18.49 -2.24
C ALA A 20 -13.49 -18.99 -1.84
N GLU A 21 -12.92 -19.91 -2.63
CA GLU A 21 -11.55 -20.41 -2.44
C GLU A 21 -10.49 -19.31 -2.53
N THR A 22 -10.63 -18.38 -3.49
CA THR A 22 -9.74 -17.23 -3.62
C THR A 22 -9.88 -16.29 -2.43
N ARG A 23 -11.09 -16.09 -1.89
CA ARG A 23 -11.29 -15.27 -0.68
C ARG A 23 -10.55 -15.86 0.51
N VAL A 24 -10.65 -17.17 0.71
CA VAL A 24 -9.95 -17.87 1.80
C VAL A 24 -8.44 -17.67 1.68
N LEU A 25 -7.87 -17.81 0.49
CA LEU A 25 -6.43 -17.57 0.26
C LEU A 25 -6.04 -16.10 0.53
N MET A 26 -6.86 -15.14 0.11
CA MET A 26 -6.62 -13.71 0.36
C MET A 26 -6.67 -13.39 1.86
N ASP A 27 -7.64 -13.95 2.58
CA ASP A 27 -7.79 -13.76 4.02
C ASP A 27 -6.60 -14.38 4.78
N GLN A 28 -6.17 -15.59 4.40
CA GLN A 28 -4.98 -16.24 4.95
C GLN A 28 -3.70 -15.44 4.70
N GLY A 29 -3.51 -14.90 3.50
CA GLY A 29 -2.37 -14.05 3.18
C GLY A 29 -2.38 -12.75 4.01
N THR A 30 -3.55 -12.15 4.19
CA THR A 30 -3.72 -10.95 5.03
C THR A 30 -3.39 -11.25 6.49
N GLU A 31 -3.86 -12.38 7.02
CA GLU A 31 -3.58 -12.79 8.38
C GLU A 31 -2.10 -13.14 8.59
N SER A 32 -1.46 -13.78 7.62
CA SER A 32 -0.02 -14.05 7.65
C SER A 32 0.81 -12.76 7.74
N LEU A 33 0.43 -11.73 6.98
CA LEU A 33 1.06 -10.41 7.06
C LEU A 33 0.83 -9.74 8.42
N ARG A 34 -0.36 -9.89 9.01
CA ARG A 34 -0.62 -9.40 10.36
C ARG A 34 0.29 -10.09 11.38
N GLN A 35 0.38 -11.41 11.31
CA GLN A 35 1.19 -12.23 12.22
C GLN A 35 2.70 -11.99 12.05
N SER A 36 3.15 -11.49 10.89
CA SER A 36 4.55 -11.10 10.69
C SER A 36 4.97 -9.84 11.47
N GLY A 37 4.05 -9.21 12.21
CA GLY A 37 4.30 -7.99 12.98
C GLY A 37 4.64 -6.78 12.10
N ILE A 38 4.25 -6.79 10.82
CA ILE A 38 4.55 -5.67 9.91
C ILE A 38 3.75 -4.41 10.29
N VAL A 39 2.56 -4.58 10.86
CA VAL A 39 1.69 -3.49 11.31
C VAL A 39 2.31 -2.78 12.52
N ASP A 40 2.90 -3.52 13.43
CA ASP A 40 3.50 -2.96 14.65
C ASP A 40 4.79 -2.19 14.32
N ARG A 41 5.53 -2.64 13.31
CA ARG A 41 6.76 -2.01 12.80
C ARG A 41 6.50 -0.93 11.75
N SER A 42 5.24 -0.68 11.36
CA SER A 42 4.92 0.33 10.36
C SER A 42 5.11 1.73 10.93
N LEU A 43 5.62 2.66 10.11
CA LEU A 43 5.64 4.08 10.44
C LEU A 43 4.24 4.57 10.81
N LYS A 44 4.16 5.44 11.80
CA LYS A 44 2.97 6.13 12.27
C LYS A 44 2.98 7.58 11.79
N ALA A 45 1.84 8.26 11.91
CA ALA A 45 1.74 9.67 11.55
C ALA A 45 2.68 10.50 12.44
N GLY A 46 3.52 11.32 11.80
CA GLY A 46 4.55 12.12 12.49
C GLY A 46 5.93 11.46 12.54
N ASP A 47 6.04 10.16 12.25
CA ASP A 47 7.34 9.51 12.16
C ASP A 47 8.14 10.04 10.97
N THR A 48 9.46 10.07 11.13
CA THR A 48 10.38 10.40 10.03
C THR A 48 10.45 9.24 9.06
N MET A 49 10.20 9.49 7.78
CA MET A 49 10.36 8.49 6.73
C MET A 49 11.85 8.12 6.58
N PRO A 50 12.20 6.82 6.60
CA PRO A 50 13.56 6.37 6.31
C PRO A 50 13.98 6.79 4.90
N ALA A 51 15.26 7.12 4.74
CA ALA A 51 15.83 7.32 3.42
C ALA A 51 15.73 6.02 2.61
N PHE A 52 15.48 6.15 1.32
CA PHE A 52 15.43 5.04 0.38
C PHE A 52 16.23 5.33 -0.89
N THR A 53 16.71 4.26 -1.50
CA THR A 53 17.22 4.26 -2.86
C THR A 53 16.48 3.18 -3.63
N LEU A 54 15.69 3.57 -4.65
CA LEU A 54 14.88 2.65 -5.43
C LEU A 54 15.14 2.83 -6.93
N PRO A 55 15.15 1.75 -7.73
CA PRO A 55 15.22 1.90 -9.18
C PRO A 55 13.91 2.49 -9.71
N ASN A 56 14.02 3.40 -10.68
CA ASN A 56 12.88 3.85 -11.46
C ASN A 56 12.50 2.82 -12.55
N ALA A 57 11.48 3.14 -13.35
CA ALA A 57 10.96 2.26 -14.40
C ALA A 57 11.99 1.83 -15.47
N ILE A 58 13.11 2.55 -15.61
CA ILE A 58 14.20 2.23 -16.54
C ILE A 58 15.46 1.72 -15.83
N GLY A 59 15.36 1.35 -14.55
CA GLY A 59 16.44 0.77 -13.76
C GLY A 59 17.45 1.77 -13.21
N ARG A 60 17.22 3.09 -13.33
CA ARG A 60 18.10 4.09 -12.71
C ARG A 60 17.76 4.26 -11.23
N SER A 61 18.77 4.20 -10.37
CA SER A 61 18.61 4.48 -8.95
C SER A 61 18.14 5.91 -8.70
N VAL A 62 17.16 6.05 -7.81
CA VAL A 62 16.61 7.31 -7.33
C VAL A 62 16.77 7.34 -5.81
N ASP A 63 17.47 8.36 -5.31
CA ASP A 63 17.69 8.59 -3.88
C ASP A 63 16.68 9.61 -3.33
N SER A 64 16.02 9.26 -2.24
CA SER A 64 15.09 10.15 -1.52
C SER A 64 15.74 11.43 -0.98
N ALA A 65 17.01 11.39 -0.57
CA ALA A 65 17.74 12.55 -0.04
C ALA A 65 18.00 13.58 -1.14
N ASP A 66 18.38 13.13 -2.34
CA ASP A 66 18.56 13.99 -3.52
C ASP A 66 17.26 14.66 -3.96
N LEU A 67 16.12 13.97 -3.78
CA LEU A 67 14.80 14.54 -4.05
C LEU A 67 14.42 15.60 -3.01
N LEU A 68 14.61 15.29 -1.72
CA LEU A 68 14.32 16.20 -0.62
C LEU A 68 15.19 17.47 -0.66
N ALA A 69 16.44 17.38 -1.12
CA ALA A 69 17.31 18.53 -1.31
C ALA A 69 16.77 19.54 -2.35
N LYS A 70 15.88 19.10 -3.26
CA LYS A 70 15.25 19.94 -4.29
C LYS A 70 13.92 20.55 -3.83
N GLY A 71 13.33 20.02 -2.76
CA GLY A 71 12.06 20.49 -2.22
C GLY A 71 11.25 19.38 -1.55
N PRO A 72 10.00 19.68 -1.14
CA PRO A 72 9.12 18.70 -0.51
C PRO A 72 8.89 17.45 -1.39
N LEU A 73 8.97 16.27 -0.77
CA LEU A 73 8.74 14.99 -1.43
C LEU A 73 7.35 14.44 -1.08
N VAL A 74 6.58 14.08 -2.11
CA VAL A 74 5.30 13.35 -1.95
C VAL A 74 5.48 11.94 -2.49
N VAL A 75 5.19 10.93 -1.67
CA VAL A 75 5.23 9.52 -2.06
C VAL A 75 3.81 9.00 -2.26
N SER A 76 3.54 8.45 -3.43
CA SER A 76 2.26 7.82 -3.77
C SER A 76 2.48 6.32 -3.99
N PHE A 77 1.76 5.49 -3.25
CA PHE A 77 1.77 4.04 -3.44
C PHE A 77 0.70 3.66 -4.45
N TYR A 78 1.14 3.21 -5.63
CA TYR A 78 0.25 2.72 -6.67
C TYR A 78 0.31 1.20 -6.75
N ARG A 79 -0.86 0.56 -6.73
CA ARG A 79 -1.02 -0.88 -6.97
C ARG A 79 -2.03 -1.08 -8.10
N GLY A 80 -1.55 -1.51 -9.26
CA GLY A 80 -2.36 -1.72 -10.46
C GLY A 80 -1.46 -2.06 -11.66
N GLY A 81 -2.07 -2.34 -12.81
CA GLY A 81 -1.35 -2.41 -14.08
C GLY A 81 -1.09 -1.00 -14.60
N TRP A 82 0.04 -0.82 -15.29
CA TRP A 82 0.32 0.38 -16.08
C TRP A 82 -0.43 0.33 -17.41
#